data_AF-A0A3E1RDW8-F1
#
_entry.id   AF-A0A3E1RDW8-F1
#
_cell.length_a   1.000
_cell.length_b   1.000
_cell.length_c   1.000
_cell.angle_alpha   90.00
_cell.angle_beta   90.00
_cell.angle_gamma   90.00
#
_symmetry.space_group_name_H-M   'P 1'
#
loop_
_entity.id
_entity.type
_entity.pdbx_description
1 polymer ?
#
loop_
_entity_poly.entity_id
_entity_poly.type
_entity_poly.pdbx_seq_one_letter_code
_entity_poly.pdbx_strand_id
1 'polypeptide(L)'
;MRILPKKQGGMLLVEVLVALLLFVVGILGMVKAMGVSQVAQADAQSRAEASNFASVIVQTMRVTADNSSAANFNASLLAFQHQPDTDSACAFSGTASTNASVTSWVADVRTGAGRLPGSTAAMQQVLVDTTAGTGHNKVTVTICWQGPNDNAARRHTYSAYVNQNFD
;
A
#
# COMPACT_ATOMS: atom_id res chain seq x y z
N MET A 1 51.69 46.27 39.01
CA MET A 1 50.23 46.03 38.93
C MET A 1 50.02 44.52 38.96
N ARG A 2 49.51 43.94 40.05
CA ARG A 2 49.41 42.48 40.26
C ARG A 2 47.94 42.08 40.23
N ILE A 3 47.57 41.29 39.23
CA ILE A 3 46.19 40.83 39.03
C ILE A 3 45.95 39.68 40.01
N LEU A 4 45.01 39.84 40.94
CA LEU A 4 44.63 38.76 41.86
C LEU A 4 43.66 37.80 41.16
N PRO A 5 43.87 36.48 41.22
CA PRO A 5 42.96 35.52 40.60
C PRO A 5 41.62 35.52 41.36
N LYS A 6 40.53 35.87 40.65
CA LYS A 6 39.16 35.69 41.14
C LYS A 6 38.91 34.19 41.37
N LYS A 7 38.57 33.78 42.59
CA LYS A 7 38.08 32.42 42.85
C LYS A 7 36.71 32.25 42.20
N GLN A 8 36.64 31.46 41.12
CA GLN A 8 35.38 31.00 40.52
C GLN A 8 34.66 30.10 41.53
N GLY A 9 33.59 30.62 42.13
CA GLY A 9 32.76 29.89 43.08
C GLY A 9 31.64 29.14 42.37
N GLY A 10 31.74 27.81 42.35
CA GLY A 10 30.63 26.91 42.69
C GLY A 10 29.36 26.92 41.84
N MET A 11 29.46 26.79 40.51
CA MET A 11 28.30 26.47 39.63
C MET A 11 28.44 25.14 38.87
N LEU A 12 29.49 24.35 39.13
CA LEU A 12 29.77 23.09 38.43
C LEU A 12 28.58 22.11 38.42
N LEU A 13 27.88 21.97 39.54
CA LEU A 13 26.80 21.00 39.70
C LEU A 13 25.55 21.40 38.89
N VAL A 14 25.27 22.71 38.82
CA VAL A 14 24.17 23.25 38.01
C VAL A 14 24.52 23.19 36.52
N GLU A 15 25.77 23.46 36.15
CA GLU A 15 26.26 23.38 34.77
C GLU A 15 26.17 21.95 34.22
N VAL A 16 26.59 20.95 35.00
CA VAL A 16 26.47 19.54 34.61
C VAL A 16 25.01 19.10 34.53
N LEU A 17 24.15 19.56 35.46
CA LEU A 17 22.73 19.23 35.43
C LEU A 17 22.03 19.83 34.20
N VAL A 18 22.34 21.07 33.85
CA VAL A 18 21.81 21.72 32.64
C VAL A 18 22.35 21.05 31.38
N ALA A 19 23.65 20.73 31.33
CA ALA A 19 24.24 20.02 30.20
C ALA A 19 23.60 18.63 29.99
N LEU A 20 23.39 17.87 31.06
CA LEU A 20 22.70 16.58 31.02
C LEU A 20 21.24 16.74 30.57
N LEU A 21 20.53 17.76 31.08
CA LEU A 21 19.14 18.03 30.68
C LEU A 21 19.04 18.33 29.19
N LEU A 22 19.90 19.21 28.67
CA LEU A 22 19.92 19.55 27.25
C LEU A 22 20.31 18.34 26.39
N PHE A 23 21.23 17.51 26.87
CA PHE A 23 21.62 16.28 26.17
C PHE A 23 20.47 15.26 26.09
N VAL A 24 19.75 15.01 27.19
CA VAL A 24 18.59 14.12 27.22
C VAL A 24 17.49 14.63 26.29
N VAL A 25 17.20 15.94 26.29
CA VAL A 25 16.24 16.53 25.35
C VAL A 25 16.69 16.34 23.89
N GLY A 26 17.98 16.49 23.62
CA GLY A 26 18.56 16.26 22.28
C GLY A 26 18.38 14.82 21.80
N ILE A 27 18.67 13.82 22.66
CA ILE A 27 18.48 12.40 22.32
C ILE A 27 17.01 12.08 22.08
N LEU A 28 16.10 12.56 22.93
CA LEU A 28 14.67 12.33 22.76
C LEU A 28 14.16 12.92 21.44
N GLY A 29 14.66 14.11 21.06
CA GLY A 29 14.37 14.73 19.76
C GLY A 29 14.79 13.85 18.59
N MET A 30 16.00 13.28 18.62
CA MET A 30 16.50 12.39 17.57
C MET A 30 15.72 11.08 17.49
N VAL A 31 15.42 10.43 18.63
CA VAL A 31 14.65 9.17 18.65
C VAL A 31 13.24 9.38 18.07
N LYS A 32 12.59 10.50 18.40
CA LYS A 32 11.29 10.86 17.82
C LYS A 32 11.39 11.02 16.30
N ALA A 33 12.42 11.70 15.79
CA ALA A 33 12.64 11.87 14.35
C ALA A 33 12.86 10.52 13.64
N MET A 34 13.66 9.62 14.23
CA MET A 34 13.85 8.26 13.73
C MET A 34 12.54 7.46 13.74
N GLY A 35 11.70 7.62 14.77
CA GLY A 35 10.39 6.95 14.81
C GLY A 35 9.49 7.34 13.63
N VAL A 36 9.40 8.63 13.33
CA VAL A 36 8.58 9.14 12.21
C VAL A 36 9.13 8.67 10.86
N SER A 37 10.45 8.65 10.68
CA SER A 37 11.05 8.20 9.42
C SER A 37 10.80 6.70 9.15
N GLN A 38 10.80 5.86 10.18
CA GLN A 38 10.48 4.43 10.03
C GLN A 38 9.02 4.21 9.62
N VAL A 39 8.08 4.98 10.18
CA VAL A 39 6.65 4.91 9.78
C VAL A 39 6.46 5.36 8.34
N ALA A 40 7.14 6.42 7.91
CA ALA A 40 7.08 6.88 6.53
C ALA A 40 7.64 5.84 5.55
N GLN A 41 8.75 5.18 5.90
CA GLN A 41 9.30 4.08 5.11
C GLN A 41 8.35 2.88 5.03
N ALA A 42 7.70 2.51 6.14
CA ALA A 42 6.71 1.43 6.15
C ALA A 42 5.49 1.74 5.27
N ASP A 43 4.98 2.98 5.26
CA ASP A 43 3.91 3.38 4.33
C ASP A 43 4.36 3.25 2.87
N ALA A 44 5.56 3.77 2.55
CA ALA A 44 6.11 3.68 1.20
C ALA A 44 6.26 2.21 0.75
N GLN A 45 6.69 1.32 1.65
CA GLN A 45 6.76 -0.12 1.38
C GLN A 45 5.39 -0.71 1.07
N SER A 46 4.36 -0.46 1.88
CA SER A 46 3.01 -0.97 1.61
C SER A 46 2.45 -0.46 0.27
N ARG A 47 2.76 0.79 -0.12
CA ARG A 47 2.39 1.32 -1.44
C ARG A 47 3.11 0.62 -2.58
N ALA A 48 4.38 0.28 -2.39
CA ALA A 48 5.15 -0.46 -3.38
C ALA A 48 4.64 -1.90 -3.53
N GLU A 49 4.33 -2.57 -2.42
CA GLU A 49 3.73 -3.90 -2.40
C GLU A 49 2.33 -3.90 -3.06
N ALA A 50 1.48 -2.91 -2.76
CA ALA A 50 0.19 -2.76 -3.43
C ALA A 50 0.33 -2.57 -4.95
N SER A 51 1.28 -1.75 -5.39
CA SER A 51 1.59 -1.59 -6.82
C SER A 51 2.07 -2.90 -7.46
N ASN A 52 2.89 -3.67 -6.76
CA ASN A 52 3.36 -4.98 -7.21
C ASN A 52 2.20 -5.97 -7.37
N PHE A 53 1.35 -6.12 -6.35
CA PHE A 53 0.18 -6.99 -6.41
C PHE A 53 -0.78 -6.60 -7.53
N ALA A 54 -1.03 -5.30 -7.73
CA ALA A 54 -1.88 -4.82 -8.80
C ALA A 54 -1.29 -5.10 -10.19
N SER A 55 0.03 -4.96 -10.32
CA SER A 55 0.74 -5.29 -11.56
C SER A 55 0.68 -6.78 -11.85
N VAL A 56 0.97 -7.63 -10.86
CA VAL A 56 0.97 -9.10 -11.00
C VAL A 56 -0.36 -9.59 -11.51
N ILE A 57 -1.49 -9.20 -10.90
CA ILE A 57 -2.80 -9.72 -11.34
C ILE A 57 -3.17 -9.27 -12.77
N VAL A 58 -2.82 -8.05 -13.16
CA VAL A 58 -3.04 -7.57 -14.55
C VAL A 58 -2.14 -8.32 -15.53
N GLN A 59 -0.88 -8.61 -15.17
CA GLN A 59 -0.01 -9.42 -16.02
C GLN A 59 -0.51 -10.87 -16.13
N THR A 60 -1.00 -11.45 -15.04
CA THR A 60 -1.64 -12.77 -15.07
C THR A 60 -2.83 -12.78 -16.03
N MET A 61 -3.70 -11.77 -16.00
CA MET A 61 -4.80 -11.65 -16.97
C MET A 61 -4.31 -11.64 -18.41
N ARG A 62 -3.27 -10.85 -18.73
CA ARG A 62 -2.71 -10.78 -20.09
C ARG A 62 -2.20 -12.13 -20.60
N VAL A 63 -1.53 -12.89 -19.73
CA VAL A 63 -0.92 -14.18 -20.10
C VAL A 63 -1.94 -15.31 -20.18
N THR A 64 -3.01 -15.24 -19.40
CA THR A 64 -3.99 -16.33 -19.26
C THR A 64 -5.31 -16.09 -19.99
N ALA A 65 -5.52 -14.89 -20.55
CA ALA A 65 -6.70 -14.59 -21.35
C ALA A 65 -6.80 -15.51 -22.58
N ASP A 66 -8.02 -15.95 -22.87
CA ASP A 66 -8.30 -16.80 -24.02
C ASP A 66 -8.39 -15.95 -25.30
N ASN A 67 -7.40 -16.07 -26.19
CA ASN A 67 -7.32 -15.31 -27.43
C ASN A 67 -7.93 -16.04 -28.64
N SER A 68 -8.68 -17.13 -28.44
CA SER A 68 -9.27 -17.91 -29.55
C SER A 68 -10.38 -17.18 -30.32
N SER A 69 -11.07 -16.25 -29.67
CA SER A 69 -12.04 -15.35 -30.30
C SER A 69 -12.27 -14.13 -29.41
N ALA A 70 -12.79 -13.04 -29.98
CA ALA A 70 -13.13 -11.85 -29.20
C ALA A 70 -14.16 -12.13 -28.08
N ALA A 71 -15.10 -13.06 -28.32
CA ALA A 71 -16.08 -13.47 -27.31
C ALA A 71 -15.44 -14.23 -26.15
N ASN A 72 -14.55 -15.17 -26.45
CA ASN A 72 -13.82 -15.95 -25.43
C ASN A 72 -12.84 -15.06 -24.65
N PHE A 73 -12.20 -14.10 -25.33
CA PHE A 73 -11.33 -13.12 -24.69
C PHE A 73 -12.10 -12.30 -23.65
N ASN A 74 -13.24 -11.72 -24.04
CA ASN A 74 -14.07 -10.94 -23.12
C ASN A 74 -14.59 -11.80 -21.96
N ALA A 75 -15.04 -13.02 -22.21
CA ALA A 75 -15.50 -13.94 -21.17
C ALA A 75 -14.36 -14.31 -20.19
N SER A 76 -13.14 -14.54 -20.71
CA SER A 76 -11.97 -14.86 -19.90
C SER A 76 -11.56 -13.68 -19.00
N LEU A 77 -11.64 -12.43 -19.49
CA LEU A 77 -11.37 -11.25 -18.67
C LEU A 77 -12.44 -11.05 -17.59
N LEU A 78 -13.73 -11.21 -17.94
CA LEU A 78 -14.83 -11.07 -16.97
C LEU A 78 -14.73 -12.09 -15.83
N ALA A 79 -14.12 -13.26 -16.05
CA ALA A 79 -13.87 -14.24 -15.00
C ALA A 79 -12.93 -13.72 -13.88
N PHE A 80 -12.10 -12.70 -14.17
CA PHE A 80 -11.25 -12.07 -13.15
C PHE A 80 -11.99 -11.03 -12.29
N GLN A 81 -13.21 -10.65 -12.65
CA GLN A 81 -13.98 -9.65 -11.91
C GLN A 81 -14.21 -10.12 -10.47
N HIS A 82 -13.94 -9.25 -9.50
CA HIS A 82 -14.04 -9.54 -8.08
C HIS A 82 -14.62 -8.35 -7.33
N GLN A 83 -15.75 -8.58 -6.65
CA GLN A 83 -16.46 -7.57 -5.85
C GLN A 83 -16.70 -6.27 -6.65
N PRO A 84 -17.42 -6.34 -7.78
CA PRO A 84 -17.54 -5.21 -8.71
C PRO A 84 -18.35 -4.03 -8.18
N ASP A 85 -19.14 -4.21 -7.12
CA ASP A 85 -19.93 -3.12 -6.56
C ASP A 85 -18.99 -2.16 -5.83
N THR A 86 -19.05 -0.89 -6.22
CA THR A 86 -18.12 0.13 -5.74
C THR A 86 -18.54 0.68 -4.38
N ASP A 87 -17.57 0.74 -3.47
CA ASP A 87 -17.69 1.45 -2.21
C ASP A 87 -16.53 2.44 -2.04
N SER A 88 -16.84 3.59 -1.46
CA SER A 88 -15.87 4.63 -1.13
C SER A 88 -14.99 4.27 0.07
N ALA A 89 -15.43 3.36 0.95
CA ALA A 89 -14.76 3.02 2.21
C ALA A 89 -13.90 1.74 2.15
N CYS A 90 -13.62 1.20 0.96
CA CYS A 90 -12.89 -0.07 0.79
C CYS A 90 -13.61 -1.28 1.42
N ALA A 91 -14.95 -1.24 1.48
CA ALA A 91 -15.80 -2.38 1.77
C ALA A 91 -16.55 -2.76 0.48
N PHE A 92 -15.81 -3.29 -0.50
CA PHE A 92 -16.36 -3.71 -1.78
C PHE A 92 -17.32 -4.90 -1.61
N SER A 93 -18.34 -4.93 -2.46
CA SER A 93 -19.38 -5.96 -2.43
C SER A 93 -19.68 -6.50 -3.83
N GLY A 94 -20.67 -7.39 -3.91
CA GLY A 94 -21.06 -8.06 -5.14
C GLY A 94 -20.50 -9.48 -5.22
N THR A 95 -20.37 -9.99 -6.44
CA THR A 95 -19.90 -11.36 -6.66
C THR A 95 -18.38 -11.44 -6.50
N ALA A 96 -17.92 -12.28 -5.57
CA ALA A 96 -16.52 -12.65 -5.47
C ALA A 96 -16.12 -13.54 -6.66
N SER A 97 -14.97 -13.26 -7.27
CA SER A 97 -14.40 -14.13 -8.31
C SER A 97 -14.18 -15.56 -7.79
N THR A 98 -14.50 -16.55 -8.63
CA THR A 98 -14.15 -17.96 -8.43
C THR A 98 -12.87 -18.37 -9.17
N ASN A 99 -12.25 -17.44 -9.91
CA ASN A 99 -11.00 -17.68 -10.63
C ASN A 99 -9.87 -17.94 -9.63
N ALA A 100 -9.16 -19.08 -9.78
CA ALA A 100 -8.10 -19.50 -8.88
C ALA A 100 -6.95 -18.48 -8.76
N SER A 101 -6.61 -17.77 -9.84
CA SER A 101 -5.60 -16.72 -9.81
C SER A 101 -6.03 -15.53 -8.96
N VAL A 102 -7.32 -15.15 -9.02
CA VAL A 102 -7.86 -14.05 -8.22
C VAL A 102 -7.97 -14.45 -6.76
N THR A 103 -8.47 -15.66 -6.47
CA THR A 103 -8.59 -16.12 -5.08
C THR A 103 -7.22 -16.27 -4.40
N SER A 104 -6.22 -16.78 -5.12
CA SER A 104 -4.82 -16.79 -4.65
C SER A 104 -4.30 -15.38 -4.43
N TRP A 105 -4.49 -14.48 -5.40
CA TRP A 105 -4.04 -13.08 -5.28
C TRP A 105 -4.67 -12.37 -4.08
N VAL A 106 -5.98 -12.53 -3.84
CA VAL A 106 -6.64 -11.98 -2.63
C VAL A 106 -6.04 -12.57 -1.35
N ALA A 107 -5.71 -13.86 -1.35
CA ALA A 107 -5.04 -14.50 -0.21
C ALA A 107 -3.61 -13.98 0.00
N ASP A 108 -2.85 -13.73 -1.07
CA ASP A 108 -1.49 -13.22 -1.02
C ASP A 108 -1.44 -11.79 -0.48
N VAL A 109 -2.36 -10.91 -0.93
CA VAL A 109 -2.49 -9.55 -0.42
C VAL A 109 -2.76 -9.53 1.09
N ARG A 110 -3.46 -10.55 1.62
CA ARG A 110 -3.86 -10.63 3.04
C ARG A 110 -2.86 -11.35 3.92
N THR A 111 -2.27 -12.43 3.42
CA THR A 111 -1.51 -13.40 4.24
C THR A 111 -0.19 -13.83 3.61
N GLY A 112 0.09 -13.44 2.38
CA GLY A 112 1.31 -13.81 1.65
C GLY A 112 2.54 -13.00 2.04
N ALA A 113 3.60 -13.19 1.25
CA ALA A 113 4.81 -12.36 1.33
C ALA A 113 4.50 -10.94 0.85
N GLY A 114 4.92 -9.92 1.62
CA GLY A 114 4.55 -8.53 1.34
C GLY A 114 3.07 -8.22 1.59
N ARG A 115 2.38 -9.02 2.43
CA ARG A 115 0.97 -8.77 2.79
C ARG A 115 0.76 -7.34 3.24
N LEU A 116 -0.39 -6.78 2.89
CA LEU A 116 -0.76 -5.45 3.33
C LEU A 116 -1.43 -5.49 4.71
N PRO A 117 -1.05 -4.57 5.61
CA PRO A 117 -1.55 -4.58 6.98
C PRO A 117 -3.06 -4.30 7.02
N GLY A 118 -3.79 -5.00 7.88
CA GLY A 118 -5.23 -4.81 8.06
C GLY A 118 -6.10 -5.17 6.85
N SER A 119 -5.54 -5.77 5.81
CA SER A 119 -6.28 -6.15 4.60
C SER A 119 -7.29 -7.28 4.87
N THR A 120 -8.49 -7.13 4.33
CA THR A 120 -9.57 -8.13 4.37
C THR A 120 -10.02 -8.51 2.95
N ALA A 121 -10.89 -9.52 2.82
CA ALA A 121 -11.36 -10.00 1.51
C ALA A 121 -12.20 -8.93 0.78
N ALA A 122 -13.01 -8.18 1.52
CA ALA A 122 -13.83 -7.10 0.97
C ALA A 122 -13.03 -5.84 0.60
N MET A 123 -11.72 -5.81 0.89
CA MET A 123 -10.87 -4.65 0.62
C MET A 123 -10.18 -4.71 -0.75
N GLN A 124 -10.38 -5.80 -1.50
CA GLN A 124 -9.78 -5.98 -2.82
C GLN A 124 -10.87 -5.97 -3.88
N GLN A 125 -10.62 -5.29 -4.99
CA GLN A 125 -11.56 -5.21 -6.10
C GLN A 125 -10.81 -5.33 -7.43
N VAL A 126 -11.44 -6.06 -8.34
CA VAL A 126 -11.05 -6.12 -9.75
C VAL A 126 -12.29 -5.82 -10.57
N LEU A 127 -12.31 -4.64 -11.17
CA LEU A 127 -13.34 -4.24 -12.11
C LEU A 127 -12.85 -4.46 -13.54
N VAL A 128 -13.69 -5.05 -14.37
CA VAL A 128 -13.41 -5.34 -15.77
C VAL A 128 -14.53 -4.73 -16.60
N ASP A 129 -14.18 -3.89 -17.56
CA ASP A 129 -15.11 -3.28 -18.51
C ASP A 129 -14.76 -3.68 -19.95
N THR A 130 -15.52 -4.64 -20.48
CA THR A 130 -15.42 -5.15 -21.86
C THR A 130 -16.46 -4.53 -22.79
N THR A 131 -17.17 -3.47 -22.35
CA THR A 131 -18.24 -2.85 -23.13
C THR A 131 -17.72 -2.32 -24.47
N ALA A 132 -18.35 -2.75 -25.56
CA ALA A 132 -17.94 -2.34 -26.91
C ALA A 132 -18.04 -0.82 -27.07
N GLY A 133 -16.94 -0.18 -27.50
CA GLY A 133 -16.88 1.25 -27.80
C GLY A 133 -16.60 2.19 -26.61
N THR A 134 -16.69 1.72 -25.36
CA THR A 134 -16.43 2.56 -24.16
C THR A 134 -15.48 1.91 -23.15
N GLY A 135 -15.59 0.59 -22.95
CA GLY A 135 -14.81 -0.14 -21.96
C GLY A 135 -13.39 -0.48 -22.45
N HIS A 136 -13.24 -0.77 -23.74
CA HIS A 136 -11.95 -1.10 -24.38
C HIS A 136 -11.13 -2.16 -23.60
N ASN A 137 -11.80 -3.12 -22.94
CA ASN A 137 -11.16 -4.13 -22.08
C ASN A 137 -10.30 -3.50 -20.97
N LYS A 138 -10.84 -2.44 -20.35
CA LYS A 138 -10.21 -1.76 -19.22
C LYS A 138 -10.37 -2.62 -17.97
N VAL A 139 -9.24 -2.90 -17.34
CA VAL A 139 -9.18 -3.51 -16.01
C VAL A 139 -8.78 -2.44 -15.02
N THR A 140 -9.56 -2.30 -13.96
CA THR A 140 -9.26 -1.43 -12.81
C THR A 140 -9.12 -2.29 -11.57
N VAL A 141 -7.91 -2.37 -11.04
CA VAL A 141 -7.60 -3.07 -9.80
C VAL A 141 -7.51 -2.04 -8.68
N THR A 142 -8.29 -2.25 -7.62
CA THR A 142 -8.24 -1.43 -6.42
C THR A 142 -7.86 -2.29 -5.24
N ILE A 143 -6.76 -1.91 -4.59
CA ILE A 143 -6.22 -2.59 -3.43
C ILE A 143 -6.31 -1.66 -2.24
N CYS A 144 -6.93 -2.14 -1.16
CA CYS A 144 -7.00 -1.39 0.09
C CYS A 144 -6.35 -2.14 1.25
N TRP A 145 -5.85 -1.35 2.20
CA TRP A 145 -5.22 -1.82 3.43
C TRP A 145 -5.36 -0.78 4.54
N GLN A 146 -5.15 -1.17 5.79
CA GLN A 146 -5.21 -0.26 6.93
C GLN A 146 -4.10 -0.59 7.92
N GLY A 147 -3.17 0.35 8.08
CA GLY A 147 -2.11 0.25 9.08
C GLY A 147 -2.67 0.36 10.50
N PRO A 148 -1.93 -0.09 11.53
CA PRO A 148 -2.38 -0.06 12.92
C PRO A 148 -2.75 1.34 13.45
N ASN A 149 -2.14 2.39 12.90
CA ASN A 149 -2.35 3.78 13.30
C ASN A 149 -3.24 4.55 12.30
N ASP A 150 -3.84 3.87 11.33
CA ASP A 150 -4.69 4.51 10.33
C ASP A 150 -6.13 4.63 10.83
N ASN A 151 -6.68 5.84 10.77
CA ASN A 151 -8.10 6.10 11.09
C ASN A 151 -9.06 5.69 9.95
N ALA A 152 -8.53 5.44 8.76
CA ALA A 152 -9.28 5.03 7.58
C ALA A 152 -8.41 4.16 6.66
N ALA A 153 -9.04 3.30 5.86
CA ALA A 153 -8.34 2.47 4.89
C ALA A 153 -7.59 3.32 3.85
N ARG A 154 -6.36 2.94 3.56
CA ARG A 154 -5.56 3.42 2.43
C ARG A 154 -5.95 2.64 1.18
N ARG A 155 -5.78 3.28 0.03
CA ARG A 155 -6.17 2.75 -1.29
C ARG A 155 -5.08 2.99 -2.32
N HIS A 156 -4.84 1.98 -3.15
CA HIS A 156 -4.06 2.07 -4.38
C HIS A 156 -4.92 1.56 -5.54
N THR A 157 -5.02 2.35 -6.60
CA THR A 157 -5.79 1.99 -7.80
C THR A 157 -4.87 1.98 -9.00
N TYR A 158 -4.89 0.89 -9.75
CA TYR A 158 -4.16 0.69 -10.99
C TYR A 158 -5.16 0.38 -12.10
N SER A 159 -5.00 0.99 -13.28
CA SER A 159 -5.85 0.71 -14.44
C SER A 159 -5.01 0.43 -15.67
N ALA A 160 -5.41 -0.57 -16.43
CA ALA A 160 -4.74 -0.97 -17.66
C ALA A 160 -5.75 -1.47 -18.70
N TYR A 161 -5.41 -1.32 -19.97
CA TYR A 161 -6.16 -1.91 -21.08
C TYR A 161 -5.53 -3.24 -21.47
N VAL A 162 -6.30 -4.33 -21.44
CA VAL A 162 -5.85 -5.67 -21.81
C VAL A 162 -6.51 -6.03 -23.14
N ASN A 163 -5.73 -5.97 -24.22
CA ASN A 163 -6.23 -6.24 -25.56
C ASN A 163 -5.65 -7.54 -26.11
N GLN A 164 -6.44 -8.21 -26.95
CA GLN A 164 -6.02 -9.35 -27.75
C GLN A 164 -4.95 -8.94 -28.77
N ASN A 165 -3.93 -9.78 -28.96
CA ASN A 165 -2.97 -9.64 -30.06
C ASN A 165 -3.45 -10.55 -31.20
N PHE A 166 -3.94 -9.96 -32.29
CA PHE A 166 -4.06 -10.66 -33.56
C PHE A 166 -2.86 -10.24 -34.42
N ASP A 167 -1.96 -11.17 -34.68
CA ASP A 167 -1.05 -11.09 -35.83
C ASP A 167 -1.77 -11.63 -37.07
#